data_AF-F7EYD5-F1
#
_entry.id   AF-F7EYD5-F1
#
_cell.length_a   1.000
_cell.length_b   1.000
_cell.length_c   1.000
_cell.angle_alpha   90.00
_cell.angle_beta   90.00
_cell.angle_gamma   90.00
#
_symmetry.space_group_name_H-M   'P 1'
#
loop_
_entity.id
_entity.type
_entity.pdbx_description
1 polymer ?
#
loop_
_entity_poly.entity_id
_entity_poly.type
_entity_poly.pdbx_seq_one_letter_code
_entity_poly.pdbx_strand_id
1 'polypeptide(L)'
;MALDPLGAVSLQSIMALSCRLVLAALRLWGPGGGRRPISLSVGASGGFGCGGHSEKKLSLQDVAELLRTRACSRVVVMVGAGISTPSGIPDFRSPGSGLYSNLQQYDIPYPEAIFELGFFFHNPKPFFTLAKELYPGHYRPNVAHYFLRLLHDKELLLRLYTQNIDGLERASGIPASKLVEAHGSFVSATCTVCRRSFPGEDIRADVMADRVPRCPVCTGVVKPDIVFFGEQLPARFLLHVADFALADLLLILGTSLEVEPFASLSESVQKSVPRLLINRDLVGSFALSPRRKDVVQLGDVVQGVERLVDLLGWTQELQDLIQRENGKLDGQDG
;
A
#
# COMPACT_ATOMS: atom_id res chain seq x y z
N MET A 1 -22.28 -48.43 -22.95
CA MET A 1 -22.96 -47.13 -23.11
C MET A 1 -22.32 -46.16 -22.16
N ALA A 2 -21.79 -45.09 -22.72
CA ALA A 2 -21.00 -44.05 -22.07
C ALA A 2 -21.90 -43.07 -21.29
N LEU A 3 -21.36 -42.51 -20.20
CA LEU A 3 -21.71 -41.17 -19.72
C LEU A 3 -20.43 -40.48 -19.21
N ASP A 4 -20.11 -39.37 -19.85
CA ASP A 4 -18.99 -38.45 -19.63
C ASP A 4 -19.06 -37.71 -18.28
N PRO A 5 -17.92 -37.28 -17.70
CA PRO A 5 -17.88 -36.17 -16.75
C PRO A 5 -17.49 -34.87 -17.46
N LEU A 6 -18.40 -33.89 -17.47
CA LEU A 6 -18.09 -32.52 -17.88
C LEU A 6 -17.15 -31.86 -16.88
N GLY A 7 -16.14 -31.19 -17.43
CA GLY A 7 -14.92 -30.80 -16.75
C GLY A 7 -15.10 -29.66 -15.73
N ALA A 8 -14.33 -29.78 -14.66
CA ALA A 8 -14.01 -28.69 -13.76
C ALA A 8 -13.19 -27.63 -14.52
N VAL A 9 -13.75 -26.43 -14.67
CA VAL A 9 -13.03 -25.28 -15.19
C VAL A 9 -12.13 -24.75 -14.08
N SER A 10 -10.82 -24.88 -14.26
CA SER A 10 -9.81 -24.33 -13.36
C SER A 10 -9.78 -22.79 -13.46
N LEU A 11 -9.60 -22.11 -12.32
CA LEU A 11 -9.44 -20.64 -12.22
C LEU A 11 -8.28 -20.08 -13.06
N GLN A 12 -7.37 -20.91 -13.57
CA GLN A 12 -6.30 -20.48 -14.48
C GLN A 12 -6.84 -20.11 -15.89
N SER A 13 -7.99 -20.65 -16.31
CA SER A 13 -8.52 -20.41 -17.66
C SER A 13 -9.22 -19.06 -17.82
N ILE A 14 -9.59 -18.38 -16.72
CA ILE A 14 -10.23 -17.05 -16.78
C ILE A 14 -9.18 -15.93 -16.78
N MET A 15 -7.99 -16.14 -16.20
CA MET A 15 -6.89 -15.15 -16.25
C MET A 15 -6.12 -15.12 -17.59
N ALA A 16 -6.24 -16.15 -18.42
CA ALA A 16 -5.50 -16.24 -19.68
C ALA A 16 -6.09 -15.36 -20.82
N LEU A 17 -7.31 -14.83 -20.67
CA LEU A 17 -7.97 -14.05 -21.73
C LEU A 17 -7.66 -12.54 -21.67
N SER A 18 -7.19 -12.02 -20.54
CA SER A 18 -6.80 -10.61 -20.39
C SER A 18 -5.33 -10.33 -20.75
N CYS A 19 -4.49 -11.35 -20.88
CA CYS A 19 -3.06 -11.20 -21.23
C CYS A 19 -2.76 -11.04 -22.73
N ARG A 20 -3.74 -11.22 -23.64
CA ARG A 20 -3.49 -11.12 -25.10
C ARG A 20 -3.78 -9.76 -25.74
N LEU A 21 -4.29 -8.78 -24.98
CA LEU A 21 -4.58 -7.44 -25.50
C LEU A 21 -3.54 -6.37 -25.13
N VAL A 22 -2.61 -6.67 -24.21
CA VAL A 22 -1.59 -5.69 -23.75
C VAL A 22 -0.31 -5.73 -24.58
N LEU A 23 -0.07 -6.79 -25.36
CA LEU A 23 1.16 -6.96 -26.16
C LEU A 23 1.11 -6.40 -27.59
N ALA A 24 0.08 -5.63 -27.96
CA ALA A 24 -0.03 -5.00 -29.29
C ALA A 24 0.25 -3.48 -29.31
N ALA A 25 0.51 -2.83 -28.17
CA ALA A 25 0.60 -1.37 -28.09
C ALA A 25 2.04 -0.80 -27.91
N LEU A 26 3.08 -1.63 -27.97
CA LEU A 26 4.49 -1.21 -27.76
C LEU A 26 5.38 -1.36 -29.00
N ARG A 27 4.81 -1.24 -30.20
CA ARG A 27 5.57 -0.95 -31.42
C ARG A 27 4.87 0.18 -32.16
N LEU A 28 5.36 1.39 -31.96
CA LEU A 28 5.37 2.52 -32.91
C LEU A 28 5.62 3.80 -32.10
N TRP A 29 6.88 4.13 -31.85
CA TRP A 29 7.38 5.52 -31.84
C TRP A 29 8.91 5.52 -31.89
N GLY A 30 9.43 5.70 -33.10
CA GLY A 30 10.75 6.26 -33.36
C GLY A 30 10.61 7.76 -33.69
N PRO A 31 11.68 8.56 -33.57
CA PRO A 31 11.60 10.01 -33.64
C PRO A 31 11.67 10.50 -35.09
N GLY A 32 10.86 11.50 -35.44
CA GLY A 32 11.13 12.37 -36.58
C GLY A 32 9.90 12.89 -37.34
N GLY A 33 9.92 14.20 -37.62
CA GLY A 33 9.27 14.77 -38.79
C GLY A 33 7.89 15.39 -38.55
N GLY A 34 7.87 16.71 -38.38
CA GLY A 34 6.64 17.48 -38.24
C GLY A 34 5.76 17.49 -39.50
N ARG A 35 4.46 17.74 -39.27
CA ARG A 35 3.51 18.37 -40.20
C ARG A 35 2.31 18.88 -39.39
N ARG A 36 1.98 20.16 -39.56
CA ARG A 36 0.76 20.79 -39.04
C ARG A 36 -0.46 20.24 -39.79
N PRO A 37 -1.62 20.02 -39.14
CA PRO A 37 -2.89 19.97 -39.84
C PRO A 37 -3.62 21.30 -39.74
N ILE A 38 -4.46 21.50 -40.75
CA ILE A 38 -5.10 22.72 -41.21
C ILE A 38 -6.39 22.97 -40.41
N SER A 39 -6.63 24.23 -40.08
CA SER A 39 -7.88 24.74 -39.52
C SER A 39 -9.01 24.63 -40.53
N LEU A 40 -10.09 23.92 -40.18
CA LEU A 40 -11.39 24.01 -40.85
C LEU A 40 -12.44 24.40 -39.83
N SER A 41 -12.81 25.68 -39.87
CA SER A 41 -13.96 26.26 -39.21
C SER A 41 -15.24 25.87 -39.95
N VAL A 42 -16.19 25.24 -39.26
CA VAL A 42 -17.58 25.14 -39.70
C VAL A 42 -18.46 25.64 -38.56
N GLY A 43 -19.25 26.66 -38.84
CA GLY A 43 -20.22 27.25 -37.94
C GLY A 43 -21.64 26.72 -38.14
N ALA A 44 -22.48 27.10 -37.18
CA ALA A 44 -23.94 26.90 -37.05
C ALA A 44 -24.36 25.45 -36.76
N SER A 45 -25.21 25.16 -35.78
CA SER A 45 -26.49 25.81 -35.48
C SER A 45 -27.04 25.32 -34.13
N GLY A 46 -27.95 26.10 -33.54
CA GLY A 46 -28.46 25.92 -32.18
C GLY A 46 -29.26 24.63 -31.93
N GLY A 47 -29.28 24.23 -30.66
CA GLY A 47 -30.10 23.15 -30.15
C GLY A 47 -30.04 23.11 -28.63
N PHE A 48 -31.18 23.44 -28.01
CA PHE A 48 -31.64 23.06 -26.66
C PHE A 48 -30.59 23.04 -25.53
N GLY A 49 -30.62 24.10 -24.73
CA GLY A 49 -30.06 24.08 -23.38
C GLY A 49 -30.79 23.06 -22.51
N CYS A 50 -30.24 21.84 -22.43
CA CYS A 50 -30.43 21.00 -21.27
C CYS A 50 -29.65 21.66 -20.13
N GLY A 51 -30.36 22.12 -19.10
CA GLY A 51 -29.77 22.61 -17.87
C GLY A 51 -28.87 21.52 -17.30
N GLY A 52 -27.57 21.65 -17.53
CA GLY A 52 -26.57 20.85 -16.86
C GLY A 52 -26.62 21.19 -15.38
N HIS A 53 -27.29 20.36 -14.59
CA HIS A 53 -26.92 20.25 -13.19
C HIS A 53 -25.46 19.80 -13.20
N SER A 54 -24.55 20.77 -13.07
CA SER A 54 -23.15 20.53 -12.72
C SER A 54 -23.18 19.84 -11.36
N GLU A 55 -23.23 18.51 -11.37
CA GLU A 55 -23.28 17.71 -10.16
C GLU A 55 -21.96 17.94 -9.42
N LYS A 56 -22.04 18.60 -8.26
CA LYS A 56 -20.90 19.03 -7.45
C LYS A 56 -19.99 17.84 -7.14
N LYS A 57 -18.72 17.93 -7.55
CA LYS A 57 -17.68 16.95 -7.19
C LYS A 57 -17.41 17.04 -5.69
N LEU A 58 -17.25 15.89 -5.03
CA LEU A 58 -16.89 15.86 -3.61
C LEU A 58 -15.52 16.51 -3.40
N SER A 59 -15.40 17.26 -2.32
CA SER A 59 -14.18 17.91 -1.85
C SER A 59 -13.61 17.21 -0.62
N LEU A 60 -12.39 17.57 -0.22
CA LEU A 60 -11.80 17.07 1.04
C LEU A 60 -12.66 17.44 2.25
N GLN A 61 -13.29 18.63 2.22
CA GLN A 61 -14.21 19.08 3.26
C GLN A 61 -15.47 18.20 3.34
N ASP A 62 -16.00 17.74 2.20
CA ASP A 62 -17.15 16.83 2.22
C ASP A 62 -16.77 15.47 2.84
N VAL A 63 -15.55 14.97 2.59
CA VAL A 63 -15.05 13.74 3.25
C VAL A 63 -14.87 13.94 4.75
N ALA A 64 -14.31 15.10 5.17
CA ALA A 64 -14.20 15.45 6.57
C ALA A 64 -15.57 15.50 7.25
N GLU A 65 -16.59 16.07 6.59
CA GLU A 65 -17.96 16.11 7.12
C GLU A 65 -18.55 14.72 7.30
N LEU A 66 -18.35 13.81 6.33
CA LEU A 66 -18.84 12.43 6.41
C LEU A 66 -18.27 11.68 7.61
N LEU A 67 -16.98 11.89 7.91
CA LEU A 67 -16.32 11.33 9.08
C LEU A 67 -16.80 12.00 10.38
N ARG A 68 -16.87 13.33 10.40
CA ARG A 68 -17.25 14.12 11.58
C ARG A 68 -18.68 13.84 12.05
N THR A 69 -19.61 13.73 11.10
CA THR A 69 -21.02 13.40 11.36
C THR A 69 -21.27 11.92 11.59
N ARG A 70 -20.23 11.07 11.44
CA ARG A 70 -20.33 9.61 11.45
C ARG A 70 -21.28 9.04 10.39
N ALA A 71 -21.55 9.78 9.32
CA ALA A 71 -22.24 9.26 8.14
C ALA A 71 -21.42 8.13 7.48
N CYS A 72 -20.09 8.17 7.64
CA CYS A 72 -19.18 7.05 7.42
C CYS A 72 -18.53 6.66 8.76
N SER A 73 -18.61 5.38 9.12
CA SER A 73 -18.07 4.83 10.39
C SER A 73 -17.35 3.50 10.21
N ARG A 74 -17.23 3.01 8.96
CA ARG A 74 -16.55 1.78 8.60
C ARG A 74 -15.50 2.08 7.53
N VAL A 75 -14.50 2.84 7.95
CA VAL A 75 -13.44 3.32 7.09
C VAL A 75 -12.44 2.19 6.84
N VAL A 76 -12.25 1.82 5.58
CA VAL A 76 -11.11 1.01 5.16
C VAL A 76 -10.00 1.94 4.73
N VAL A 77 -8.78 1.65 5.15
CA VAL A 77 -7.59 2.42 4.77
C VAL A 77 -6.62 1.49 4.04
N MET A 78 -6.08 1.96 2.93
CA MET A 78 -4.99 1.33 2.20
C MET A 78 -3.77 2.26 2.23
N VAL A 79 -2.62 1.75 2.65
CA VAL A 79 -1.38 2.54 2.72
C VAL A 79 -0.19 1.81 2.10
N GLY A 80 0.78 2.59 1.63
CA GLY A 80 2.08 2.10 1.16
C GLY A 80 3.24 2.97 1.61
N ALA A 81 4.40 2.79 0.99
CA ALA A 81 5.67 3.32 1.50
C ALA A 81 5.70 4.85 1.64
N GLY A 82 4.86 5.56 0.87
CA GLY A 82 4.75 7.01 0.93
C GLY A 82 4.33 7.56 2.29
N ILE A 83 3.64 6.79 3.13
CA ILE A 83 3.32 7.24 4.50
C ILE A 83 4.53 7.17 5.45
N SER A 84 5.56 6.38 5.12
CA SER A 84 6.74 6.14 5.95
C SER A 84 7.95 7.01 5.54
N THR A 85 7.90 7.67 4.37
CA THR A 85 8.97 8.59 3.94
C THR A 85 9.23 9.74 4.92
N PRO A 86 8.22 10.36 5.58
CA PRO A 86 8.46 11.40 6.58
C PRO A 86 9.06 10.86 7.88
N SER A 87 9.01 9.54 8.09
CA SER A 87 9.68 8.87 9.23
C SER A 87 11.15 8.59 8.96
N GLY A 88 11.68 8.97 7.79
CA GLY A 88 13.08 8.74 7.40
C GLY A 88 13.33 7.38 6.76
N ILE A 89 12.29 6.59 6.52
CA ILE A 89 12.39 5.34 5.75
C ILE A 89 12.36 5.72 4.28
N PRO A 90 13.46 5.54 3.53
CA PRO A 90 13.44 5.82 2.10
C PRO A 90 12.39 4.90 1.44
N ASP A 91 11.66 5.43 0.47
CA ASP A 91 10.86 4.55 -0.36
C ASP A 91 11.80 3.63 -1.17
N PHE A 92 11.25 2.60 -1.78
CA PHE A 92 12.07 1.69 -2.57
C PHE A 92 12.61 2.36 -3.84
N ARG A 93 11.86 3.29 -4.44
CA ARG A 93 11.96 3.62 -5.88
C ARG A 93 12.47 5.03 -6.20
N SER A 94 12.56 5.93 -5.23
CA SER A 94 12.94 7.32 -5.48
C SER A 94 14.39 7.42 -5.98
N PRO A 95 14.67 8.10 -7.10
CA PRO A 95 16.02 8.27 -7.59
C PRO A 95 16.92 9.00 -6.57
N GLY A 96 18.10 8.46 -6.27
CA GLY A 96 19.12 9.08 -5.43
C GLY A 96 18.93 8.93 -3.90
N SER A 97 17.70 8.76 -3.42
CA SER A 97 17.40 8.52 -1.99
C SER A 97 16.77 7.17 -1.72
N GLY A 98 16.26 6.48 -2.76
CA GLY A 98 15.58 5.21 -2.64
C GLY A 98 16.52 4.09 -2.24
N LEU A 99 15.98 3.16 -1.46
CA LEU A 99 16.69 2.07 -0.83
C LEU A 99 17.52 1.21 -1.81
N TYR A 100 17.07 1.10 -3.05
CA TYR A 100 17.80 0.40 -4.13
C TYR A 100 19.15 1.01 -4.50
N SER A 101 19.38 2.29 -4.21
CA SER A 101 20.66 2.96 -4.51
C SER A 101 21.78 2.48 -3.58
N ASN A 102 21.46 2.10 -2.33
CA ASN A 102 22.41 1.60 -1.33
C ASN A 102 22.81 0.13 -1.55
N LEU A 103 22.10 -0.56 -2.46
CA LEU A 103 22.29 -1.98 -2.72
C LEU A 103 23.23 -2.26 -3.90
N GLN A 104 23.77 -1.21 -4.56
CA GLN A 104 24.73 -1.35 -5.67
C GLN A 104 26.00 -2.14 -5.30
N GLN A 105 26.33 -2.23 -4.01
CA GLN A 105 27.45 -3.04 -3.51
C GLN A 105 27.22 -4.56 -3.65
N TYR A 106 25.95 -4.97 -3.75
CA TYR A 106 25.58 -6.35 -4.02
C TYR A 106 25.34 -6.45 -5.51
N ASP A 107 25.95 -7.43 -6.18
CA ASP A 107 25.78 -7.70 -7.61
C ASP A 107 24.36 -8.23 -7.90
N ILE A 108 23.38 -7.35 -7.72
CA ILE A 108 21.95 -7.62 -7.86
C ILE A 108 21.59 -7.28 -9.32
N PRO A 109 20.96 -8.22 -10.06
CA PRO A 109 20.71 -8.04 -11.49
C PRO A 109 19.75 -6.88 -11.79
N TYR A 110 18.78 -6.65 -10.91
CA TYR A 110 17.85 -5.53 -10.90
C TYR A 110 17.27 -5.38 -9.50
N PRO A 111 16.84 -4.18 -9.07
CA PRO A 111 16.61 -3.91 -7.66
C PRO A 111 15.54 -4.78 -6.98
N GLU A 112 14.49 -5.17 -7.71
CA GLU A 112 13.40 -6.01 -7.22
C GLU A 112 13.85 -7.44 -6.89
N ALA A 113 14.98 -7.91 -7.43
CA ALA A 113 15.48 -9.26 -7.20
C ALA A 113 15.76 -9.56 -5.72
N ILE A 114 16.03 -8.55 -4.89
CA ILE A 114 16.19 -8.72 -3.44
C ILE A 114 14.95 -9.30 -2.75
N PHE A 115 13.78 -9.11 -3.38
CA PHE A 115 12.49 -9.63 -2.93
C PHE A 115 12.01 -10.81 -3.78
N GLU A 116 12.88 -11.47 -4.54
CA GLU A 116 12.54 -12.69 -5.27
C GLU A 116 13.09 -13.93 -4.56
N LEU A 117 12.25 -14.95 -4.39
CA LEU A 117 12.68 -16.19 -3.72
C LEU A 117 13.87 -16.85 -4.41
N GLY A 118 13.90 -16.85 -5.75
CA GLY A 118 15.00 -17.45 -6.52
C GLY A 118 16.34 -16.81 -6.19
N PHE A 119 16.39 -15.48 -6.19
CA PHE A 119 17.59 -14.73 -5.81
C PHE A 119 17.91 -14.92 -4.32
N PHE A 120 16.91 -14.90 -3.43
CA PHE A 120 17.11 -15.13 -2.00
C PHE A 120 17.76 -16.47 -1.67
N PHE A 121 17.36 -17.54 -2.36
CA PHE A 121 17.98 -18.86 -2.17
C PHE A 121 19.41 -18.92 -2.73
N HIS A 122 19.71 -18.16 -3.78
CA HIS A 122 21.05 -18.03 -4.32
C HIS A 122 21.96 -17.21 -3.40
N ASN A 123 21.50 -16.02 -2.97
CA ASN A 123 22.23 -15.11 -2.11
C ASN A 123 21.26 -14.35 -1.17
N PRO A 124 21.08 -14.80 0.09
CA PRO A 124 20.17 -14.15 1.01
C PRO A 124 20.77 -12.91 1.69
N LYS A 125 22.09 -12.68 1.56
CA LYS A 125 22.79 -11.60 2.30
C LYS A 125 22.24 -10.21 1.99
N PRO A 126 22.00 -9.80 0.72
CA PRO A 126 21.50 -8.47 0.41
C PRO A 126 20.18 -8.18 1.13
N PHE A 127 19.27 -9.15 1.15
CA PHE A 127 18.01 -9.03 1.89
C PHE A 127 18.23 -8.86 3.39
N PHE A 128 19.14 -9.64 4.00
CA PHE A 128 19.38 -9.50 5.45
C PHE A 128 20.09 -8.20 5.83
N THR A 129 20.96 -7.68 4.97
CA THR A 129 21.52 -6.33 5.13
C THR A 129 20.42 -5.28 5.09
N LEU A 130 19.49 -5.39 4.13
CA LEU A 130 18.32 -4.53 4.10
C LEU A 130 17.43 -4.72 5.34
N ALA A 131 17.17 -5.96 5.73
CA ALA A 131 16.32 -6.28 6.88
C ALA A 131 16.83 -5.61 8.15
N LYS A 132 18.16 -5.53 8.33
CA LYS A 132 18.78 -4.82 9.46
C LYS A 132 18.41 -3.35 9.50
N GLU A 133 18.38 -2.66 8.36
CA GLU A 133 17.95 -1.25 8.28
C GLU A 133 16.45 -1.10 8.58
N LEU A 134 15.63 -2.02 8.08
CA LEU A 134 14.16 -1.97 8.21
C LEU A 134 13.62 -2.58 9.51
N TYR A 135 14.47 -3.18 10.34
CA TYR A 135 14.03 -3.82 11.57
C TYR A 135 13.37 -2.78 12.49
N PRO A 136 12.22 -3.09 13.11
CA PRO A 136 11.57 -2.17 14.03
C PRO A 136 12.53 -1.67 15.13
N GLY A 137 12.46 -0.37 15.40
CA GLY A 137 13.23 0.33 16.43
C GLY A 137 14.05 1.53 15.93
N HIS A 138 14.39 1.59 14.64
CA HIS A 138 15.19 2.70 14.08
C HIS A 138 14.36 3.92 13.69
N TYR A 139 13.07 3.73 13.47
CA TYR A 139 12.16 4.74 12.95
C TYR A 139 10.95 4.90 13.85
N ARG A 140 10.40 6.11 13.86
CA ARG A 140 9.21 6.45 14.64
C ARG A 140 8.02 6.70 13.73
N PRO A 141 6.80 6.32 14.15
CA PRO A 141 5.60 6.72 13.42
C PRO A 141 5.49 8.24 13.33
N ASN A 142 4.95 8.74 12.22
CA ASN A 142 4.72 10.16 11.98
C ASN A 142 3.22 10.51 12.00
N VAL A 143 2.89 11.77 11.68
CA VAL A 143 1.53 12.33 11.63
C VAL A 143 0.53 11.43 10.89
N ALA A 144 0.91 10.85 9.75
CA ALA A 144 0.03 9.97 8.98
C ALA A 144 -0.36 8.72 9.78
N HIS A 145 0.60 8.09 10.45
CA HIS A 145 0.37 6.89 11.26
C HIS A 145 -0.51 7.18 12.48
N TYR A 146 -0.27 8.32 13.15
CA TYR A 146 -1.06 8.72 14.32
C TYR A 146 -2.46 9.20 13.94
N PHE A 147 -2.67 9.73 12.74
CA PHE A 147 -4.02 9.96 12.21
C PHE A 147 -4.81 8.64 12.07
N LEU A 148 -4.18 7.57 11.58
CA LEU A 148 -4.82 6.24 11.50
C LEU A 148 -5.13 5.70 12.90
N ARG A 149 -4.23 5.93 13.86
CA ARG A 149 -4.49 5.62 15.28
C ARG A 149 -5.68 6.41 15.82
N LEU A 150 -5.80 7.69 15.49
CA LEU A 150 -6.93 8.50 15.93
C LEU A 150 -8.26 8.07 15.29
N LEU A 151 -8.24 7.64 14.02
CA LEU A 151 -9.40 6.98 13.39
C LEU A 151 -9.80 5.70 14.13
N HIS A 152 -8.83 4.92 14.61
CA HIS A 152 -9.10 3.75 15.43
C HIS A 152 -9.71 4.12 16.79
N ASP A 153 -9.07 5.04 17.52
CA ASP A 153 -9.51 5.47 18.85
C ASP A 153 -10.91 6.11 18.84
N LYS A 154 -11.29 6.72 17.70
CA LYS A 154 -12.64 7.27 17.48
C LYS A 154 -13.66 6.26 16.94
N GLU A 155 -13.27 4.99 16.83
CA GLU A 155 -14.10 3.86 16.38
C GLU A 155 -14.59 3.96 14.93
N LEU A 156 -13.85 4.66 14.07
CA LEU A 156 -14.18 4.83 12.64
C LEU A 156 -13.44 3.83 11.75
N LEU A 157 -12.27 3.35 12.20
CA LEU A 157 -11.45 2.41 11.44
C LEU A 157 -12.09 1.01 11.43
N LEU A 158 -12.54 0.54 10.26
CA LEU A 158 -12.90 -0.85 10.03
C LEU A 158 -11.63 -1.72 9.96
N ARG A 159 -10.73 -1.38 9.03
CA ARG A 159 -9.46 -2.09 8.82
C ARG A 159 -8.42 -1.19 8.15
N LEU A 160 -7.17 -1.39 8.53
CA LEU A 160 -5.98 -0.85 7.87
C LEU A 160 -5.27 -1.96 7.09
N TYR A 161 -5.18 -1.80 5.77
CA TYR A 161 -4.38 -2.62 4.87
C TYR A 161 -3.09 -1.87 4.55
N THR A 162 -1.95 -2.44 4.88
CA THR A 162 -0.63 -1.85 4.59
C THR A 162 0.19 -2.73 3.66
N GLN A 163 0.89 -2.10 2.71
CA GLN A 163 1.94 -2.73 1.91
C GLN A 163 3.31 -2.65 2.59
N ASN A 164 3.43 -1.88 3.68
CA ASN A 164 4.68 -1.66 4.36
C ASN A 164 5.04 -2.86 5.23
N ILE A 165 6.34 -3.00 5.47
CA ILE A 165 6.93 -4.05 6.32
C ILE A 165 7.71 -3.45 7.50
N ASP A 166 7.72 -2.12 7.62
CA ASP A 166 8.46 -1.36 8.64
C ASP A 166 7.86 -1.48 10.05
N GLY A 167 6.59 -1.87 10.16
CA GLY A 167 5.89 -2.08 11.43
C GLY A 167 5.44 -0.79 12.13
N LEU A 168 5.51 0.37 11.47
CA LEU A 168 5.16 1.65 12.07
C LEU A 168 3.66 1.77 12.39
N GLU A 169 2.78 1.03 11.71
CA GLU A 169 1.37 0.96 12.06
C GLU A 169 1.15 0.28 13.42
N ARG A 170 1.92 -0.78 13.73
CA ARG A 170 1.90 -1.40 15.06
C ARG A 170 2.50 -0.48 16.10
N ALA A 171 3.62 0.16 15.76
CA ALA A 171 4.29 1.10 16.67
C ALA A 171 3.44 2.33 17.00
N SER A 172 2.55 2.79 16.11
CA SER A 172 1.57 3.85 16.41
C SER A 172 0.40 3.37 17.28
N GLY A 173 0.32 2.07 17.56
CA GLY A 173 -0.67 1.43 18.42
C GLY A 173 -1.92 0.93 17.70
N ILE A 174 -1.87 0.69 16.38
CA ILE A 174 -2.95 -0.04 15.71
C ILE A 174 -2.96 -1.49 16.22
N PRO A 175 -4.08 -2.00 16.76
CA PRO A 175 -4.13 -3.37 17.24
C PRO A 175 -4.07 -4.35 16.06
N ALA A 176 -3.47 -5.53 16.28
CA ALA A 176 -3.36 -6.57 15.27
C ALA A 176 -4.72 -7.01 14.68
N SER A 177 -5.80 -6.87 15.45
CA SER A 177 -7.17 -7.13 14.98
C SER A 177 -7.63 -6.14 13.89
N LYS A 178 -7.10 -4.92 13.86
CA LYS A 178 -7.43 -3.89 12.87
C LYS A 178 -6.44 -3.82 11.70
N LEU A 179 -5.31 -4.51 11.79
CA LEU A 179 -4.24 -4.45 10.79
C LEU A 179 -4.19 -5.70 9.89
N VAL A 180 -4.01 -5.46 8.60
CA VAL A 180 -3.65 -6.45 7.59
C VAL A 180 -2.33 -5.99 6.94
N GLU A 181 -1.26 -6.66 7.32
CA GLU A 181 0.08 -6.50 6.74
C GLU A 181 0.13 -7.34 5.45
N ALA A 182 -0.28 -6.74 4.32
CA ALA A 182 -0.50 -7.47 3.08
C ALA A 182 0.80 -8.09 2.55
N HIS A 183 1.93 -7.41 2.74
CA HIS A 183 3.25 -7.91 2.37
C HIS A 183 4.01 -8.54 3.54
N GLY A 184 3.30 -8.92 4.60
CA GLY A 184 3.89 -9.55 5.77
C GLY A 184 4.63 -8.58 6.69
N SER A 185 5.39 -9.10 7.64
CA SER A 185 6.11 -8.28 8.62
C SER A 185 7.28 -9.03 9.26
N PHE A 186 8.10 -8.31 10.02
CA PHE A 186 9.18 -8.89 10.82
C PHE A 186 8.71 -9.52 12.15
N VAL A 187 7.39 -9.62 12.39
CA VAL A 187 6.85 -10.16 13.66
C VAL A 187 7.15 -11.65 13.84
N SER A 188 7.18 -12.39 12.75
CA SER A 188 7.51 -13.82 12.72
C SER A 188 8.43 -14.15 11.55
N ALA A 189 9.03 -15.33 11.62
CA ALA A 189 9.90 -15.85 10.58
C ALA A 189 9.68 -17.36 10.40
N THR A 190 9.93 -17.86 9.20
CA THR A 190 9.72 -19.27 8.85
C THR A 190 10.98 -19.87 8.27
N CYS A 191 11.36 -21.06 8.75
CA CYS A 191 12.41 -21.83 8.11
C CYS A 191 11.98 -22.23 6.69
N THR A 192 12.83 -21.92 5.72
CA THR A 192 12.55 -22.18 4.30
C THR A 192 12.59 -23.66 3.93
N VAL A 193 13.13 -24.53 4.80
CA VAL A 193 13.23 -25.97 4.59
C VAL A 193 12.15 -26.72 5.36
N CYS A 194 12.20 -26.73 6.69
CA CYS A 194 11.27 -27.52 7.52
C CYS A 194 9.97 -26.79 7.87
N ARG A 195 9.78 -25.54 7.41
CA ARG A 195 8.58 -24.71 7.64
C ARG A 195 8.25 -24.43 9.10
N ARG A 196 9.19 -24.69 10.02
CA ARG A 196 9.05 -24.28 11.42
C ARG A 196 8.97 -22.76 11.51
N SER A 197 7.99 -22.27 12.26
CA SER A 197 7.81 -20.86 12.57
C SER A 197 8.60 -20.47 13.82
N PHE A 198 9.08 -19.24 13.84
CA PHE A 198 9.85 -18.60 14.89
C PHE A 198 9.26 -17.21 15.14
N PRO A 199 9.24 -16.72 16.39
CA PRO A 199 9.16 -15.30 16.66
C PRO A 199 10.24 -14.54 15.87
N GLY A 200 9.91 -13.35 15.34
CA GLY A 200 10.89 -12.54 14.62
C GLY A 200 12.06 -12.12 15.51
N GLU A 201 11.80 -11.92 16.79
CA GLU A 201 12.82 -11.60 17.79
C GLU A 201 13.93 -12.67 17.88
N ASP A 202 13.59 -13.95 17.67
CA ASP A 202 14.57 -15.05 17.72
C ASP A 202 15.66 -14.92 16.65
N ILE A 203 15.35 -14.26 15.52
CA ILE A 203 16.33 -14.06 14.43
C ILE A 203 16.96 -12.66 14.47
N ARG A 204 16.50 -11.75 15.34
CA ARG A 204 16.98 -10.36 15.41
C ARG A 204 18.48 -10.30 15.68
N ALA A 205 18.97 -11.07 16.65
CA ALA A 205 20.39 -11.06 17.04
C ALA A 205 21.32 -11.48 15.88
N ASP A 206 20.89 -12.41 15.02
CA ASP A 206 21.64 -12.80 13.84
C ASP A 206 21.63 -11.69 12.78
N VAL A 207 20.45 -11.14 12.48
CA VAL A 207 20.32 -10.04 11.49
C VAL A 207 21.15 -8.81 11.90
N MET A 208 21.09 -8.41 13.17
CA MET A 208 21.83 -7.25 13.68
C MET A 208 23.35 -7.45 13.62
N ALA A 209 23.81 -8.69 13.74
CA ALA A 209 25.22 -9.06 13.65
C ALA A 209 25.67 -9.46 12.22
N ASP A 210 24.88 -9.10 11.21
CA ASP A 210 25.15 -9.39 9.79
C ASP A 210 25.32 -10.89 9.48
N ARG A 211 24.63 -11.73 10.26
CA ARG A 211 24.57 -13.19 10.07
C ARG A 211 23.24 -13.61 9.46
N VAL A 212 23.29 -14.54 8.52
CA VAL A 212 22.09 -15.16 7.95
C VAL A 212 21.49 -16.12 9.00
N PRO A 213 20.25 -15.89 9.48
CA PRO A 213 19.63 -16.73 10.49
C PRO A 213 19.43 -18.16 10.02
N ARG A 214 19.74 -19.14 10.87
CA ARG A 214 19.69 -20.58 10.56
C ARG A 214 18.78 -21.32 11.51
N CYS A 215 18.01 -22.26 10.97
CA CYS A 215 17.13 -23.09 11.74
C CYS A 215 17.95 -24.02 12.65
N PRO A 216 17.70 -24.04 13.98
CA PRO A 216 18.48 -24.87 14.90
C PRO A 216 18.26 -26.38 14.71
N VAL A 217 17.26 -26.79 13.91
CA VAL A 217 16.92 -28.20 13.68
C VAL A 217 17.44 -28.72 12.35
N CYS A 218 17.26 -27.97 11.27
CA CYS A 218 17.60 -28.45 9.92
C CYS A 218 18.65 -27.60 9.21
N THR A 219 19.18 -26.55 9.85
CA THR A 219 20.17 -25.62 9.29
C THR A 219 19.72 -24.82 8.04
N GLY A 220 18.46 -24.99 7.62
CA GLY A 220 17.84 -24.15 6.58
C GLY A 220 17.81 -22.68 6.99
N VAL A 221 17.83 -21.77 6.02
CA VAL A 221 17.70 -20.33 6.27
C VAL A 221 16.34 -20.05 6.91
N VAL A 222 16.31 -19.20 7.94
CA VAL A 222 15.06 -18.70 8.54
C VAL A 222 14.78 -17.33 7.95
N LYS A 223 13.71 -17.23 7.16
CA LYS A 223 13.32 -16.03 6.44
C LYS A 223 12.21 -15.32 7.22
N PRO A 224 12.28 -14.01 7.48
CA PRO A 224 11.15 -13.23 7.97
C PRO A 224 9.89 -13.47 7.13
N ASP A 225 8.72 -13.42 7.75
CA ASP A 225 7.43 -13.63 7.08
C ASP A 225 6.98 -12.39 6.30
N ILE A 226 7.92 -11.83 5.52
CA ILE A 226 7.71 -10.81 4.48
C ILE A 226 7.41 -11.53 3.16
N VAL A 227 6.42 -11.07 2.43
CA VAL A 227 6.04 -11.65 1.15
C VAL A 227 7.03 -11.23 0.07
N PHE A 228 7.65 -12.22 -0.57
CA PHE A 228 8.50 -12.01 -1.74
C PHE A 228 7.67 -12.14 -3.02
N PHE A 229 8.15 -11.58 -4.13
CA PHE A 229 7.55 -11.79 -5.44
C PHE A 229 7.44 -13.29 -5.75
N GLY A 230 6.24 -13.70 -6.15
CA GLY A 230 5.88 -15.10 -6.39
C GLY A 230 5.39 -15.86 -5.16
N GLU A 231 5.44 -15.29 -3.96
CA GLU A 231 4.83 -15.88 -2.76
C GLU A 231 3.33 -15.56 -2.67
N GLN A 232 2.59 -16.40 -1.94
CA GLN A 232 1.21 -16.13 -1.60
C GLN A 232 1.14 -15.06 -0.50
N LEU A 233 0.17 -14.15 -0.61
CA LEU A 233 -0.13 -13.20 0.47
C LEU A 233 -0.60 -13.92 1.73
N PRO A 234 -0.46 -13.31 2.93
CA PRO A 234 -0.90 -13.91 4.18
C PRO A 234 -2.40 -14.19 4.16
N ALA A 235 -2.84 -15.28 4.81
CA ALA A 235 -4.25 -15.65 4.87
C ALA A 235 -5.16 -14.52 5.42
N ARG A 236 -4.63 -13.67 6.31
CA ARG A 236 -5.34 -12.48 6.83
C ARG A 236 -5.73 -11.49 5.75
N PHE A 237 -5.03 -11.48 4.60
CA PHE A 237 -5.40 -10.66 3.45
C PHE A 237 -6.80 -11.00 2.93
N LEU A 238 -7.29 -12.24 3.11
CA LEU A 238 -8.64 -12.66 2.70
C LEU A 238 -9.78 -11.91 3.42
N LEU A 239 -9.50 -11.21 4.52
CA LEU A 239 -10.48 -10.34 5.18
C LEU A 239 -11.02 -9.25 4.24
N HIS A 240 -10.30 -8.93 3.15
CA HIS A 240 -10.74 -7.93 2.19
C HIS A 240 -12.11 -8.24 1.58
N VAL A 241 -12.44 -9.54 1.43
CA VAL A 241 -13.72 -10.00 0.88
C VAL A 241 -14.91 -9.44 1.68
N ALA A 242 -14.79 -9.41 3.01
CA ALA A 242 -15.82 -8.87 3.89
C ALA A 242 -15.65 -7.36 4.09
N ASP A 243 -14.42 -6.91 4.36
CA ASP A 243 -14.17 -5.52 4.75
C ASP A 243 -14.55 -4.53 3.63
N PHE A 244 -14.19 -4.81 2.39
CA PHE A 244 -14.48 -3.91 1.26
C PHE A 244 -15.96 -3.88 0.88
N ALA A 245 -16.69 -4.97 1.15
CA ALA A 245 -18.14 -5.01 0.96
C ALA A 245 -18.89 -4.15 2.00
N LEU A 246 -18.34 -4.08 3.22
CA LEU A 246 -18.92 -3.36 4.36
C LEU A 246 -18.47 -1.90 4.46
N ALA A 247 -17.37 -1.53 3.79
CA ALA A 247 -16.79 -0.20 3.85
C ALA A 247 -17.78 0.88 3.40
N ASP A 248 -17.82 1.99 4.12
CA ASP A 248 -18.60 3.19 3.75
C ASP A 248 -17.72 4.38 3.33
N LEU A 249 -16.40 4.28 3.52
CA LEU A 249 -15.38 5.20 3.02
C LEU A 249 -14.07 4.43 2.79
N LEU A 250 -13.38 4.72 1.68
CA LEU A 250 -12.04 4.22 1.41
C LEU A 250 -11.03 5.36 1.43
N LEU A 251 -10.01 5.26 2.29
CA LEU A 251 -8.87 6.16 2.30
C LEU A 251 -7.65 5.46 1.70
N ILE A 252 -6.96 6.12 0.78
CA ILE A 252 -5.75 5.60 0.13
C ILE A 252 -4.63 6.63 0.31
N LEU A 253 -3.55 6.24 0.98
CA LEU A 253 -2.47 7.15 1.34
C LEU A 253 -1.11 6.60 0.90
N GLY A 254 -0.31 7.42 0.23
CA GLY A 254 1.12 7.15 0.03
C GLY A 254 1.43 5.85 -0.71
N THR A 255 0.68 5.49 -1.75
CA THR A 255 0.94 4.29 -2.57
C THR A 255 0.83 4.61 -4.05
N SER A 256 1.61 3.93 -4.89
CA SER A 256 1.50 4.04 -6.36
C SER A 256 0.38 3.19 -6.94
N LEU A 257 -0.21 2.28 -6.16
CA LEU A 257 -1.20 1.29 -6.64
C LEU A 257 -0.75 0.52 -7.90
N GLU A 258 0.53 0.10 -7.94
CA GLU A 258 1.08 -0.66 -9.08
C GLU A 258 1.23 -2.16 -8.81
N VAL A 259 1.22 -2.57 -7.53
CA VAL A 259 1.49 -3.96 -7.13
C VAL A 259 0.17 -4.66 -6.84
N GLU A 260 -0.10 -5.73 -7.61
CA GLU A 260 -1.26 -6.59 -7.42
C GLU A 260 -1.01 -7.71 -6.40
N PRO A 261 -2.06 -8.25 -5.75
CA PRO A 261 -3.49 -7.89 -5.86
C PRO A 261 -3.92 -6.65 -5.05
N PHE A 262 -2.98 -5.93 -4.43
CA PHE A 262 -3.29 -4.81 -3.54
C PHE A 262 -3.90 -3.62 -4.30
N ALA A 263 -3.40 -3.31 -5.50
CA ALA A 263 -3.90 -2.21 -6.32
C ALA A 263 -5.40 -2.37 -6.67
N SER A 264 -5.80 -3.57 -7.07
CA SER A 264 -7.20 -3.92 -7.40
C SER A 264 -8.17 -3.77 -6.22
N LEU A 265 -7.69 -3.79 -4.97
CA LEU A 265 -8.56 -3.53 -3.81
C LEU A 265 -9.17 -2.12 -3.85
N SER A 266 -8.48 -1.15 -4.45
CA SER A 266 -9.01 0.21 -4.60
C SER A 266 -10.36 0.25 -5.35
N GLU A 267 -10.63 -0.77 -6.16
CA GLU A 267 -11.85 -0.91 -6.95
C GLU A 267 -12.90 -1.81 -6.31
N SER A 268 -12.56 -2.50 -5.22
CA SER A 268 -13.40 -3.53 -4.60
C SER A 268 -14.52 -2.97 -3.71
N VAL A 269 -14.46 -1.68 -3.35
CA VAL A 269 -15.58 -0.99 -2.67
C VAL A 269 -16.74 -0.71 -3.65
N GLN A 270 -17.96 -0.65 -3.12
CA GLN A 270 -19.16 -0.35 -3.93
C GLN A 270 -19.02 1.00 -4.67
N LYS A 271 -19.66 1.14 -5.84
CA LYS A 271 -19.56 2.38 -6.66
C LYS A 271 -20.07 3.64 -5.96
N SER A 272 -20.93 3.49 -4.95
CA SER A 272 -21.50 4.57 -4.15
C SER A 272 -20.59 5.02 -3.00
N VAL A 273 -19.54 4.25 -2.66
CA VAL A 273 -18.59 4.55 -1.58
C VAL A 273 -17.61 5.63 -2.06
N PRO A 274 -17.48 6.76 -1.35
CA PRO A 274 -16.43 7.73 -1.65
C PRO A 274 -15.04 7.13 -1.45
N ARG A 275 -14.10 7.54 -2.30
CA ARG A 275 -12.68 7.17 -2.17
C ARG A 275 -11.86 8.45 -2.10
N LEU A 276 -11.02 8.58 -1.08
CA LEU A 276 -10.08 9.70 -0.94
C LEU A 276 -8.66 9.20 -1.17
N LEU A 277 -7.98 9.79 -2.16
CA LEU A 277 -6.55 9.62 -2.37
C LEU A 277 -5.79 10.82 -1.77
N ILE A 278 -4.88 10.56 -0.82
CA ILE A 278 -3.87 11.53 -0.36
C ILE A 278 -2.51 11.01 -0.80
N ASN A 279 -1.96 11.60 -1.85
CA ASN A 279 -0.73 11.10 -2.45
C ASN A 279 0.01 12.18 -3.22
N ARG A 280 1.32 12.02 -3.45
CA ARG A 280 2.09 12.95 -4.27
C ARG A 280 1.52 13.04 -5.69
N ASP A 281 1.26 11.89 -6.29
CA ASP A 281 0.89 11.73 -7.70
C ASP A 281 -0.52 11.11 -7.83
N LEU A 282 -1.21 11.41 -8.94
CA LEU A 282 -2.47 10.75 -9.29
C LEU A 282 -2.17 9.34 -9.83
N VAL A 283 -2.77 8.31 -9.25
CA VAL A 283 -2.32 6.91 -9.44
C VAL A 283 -3.47 5.91 -9.59
N GLY A 284 -3.13 4.74 -10.16
CA GLY A 284 -4.03 3.59 -10.26
C GLY A 284 -5.40 3.91 -10.87
N SER A 285 -6.45 3.36 -10.28
CA SER A 285 -7.84 3.56 -10.73
C SER A 285 -8.33 5.00 -10.61
N PHE A 286 -7.65 5.90 -9.88
CA PHE A 286 -7.99 7.33 -9.88
C PHE A 286 -7.54 8.05 -11.16
N ALA A 287 -6.46 7.57 -11.78
CA ALA A 287 -5.98 8.08 -13.07
C ALA A 287 -6.69 7.38 -14.24
N LEU A 288 -6.86 6.06 -14.15
CA LEU A 288 -7.31 5.21 -15.26
C LEU A 288 -8.84 5.09 -15.35
N SER A 289 -9.53 5.03 -14.21
CA SER A 289 -10.96 4.73 -14.13
C SER A 289 -11.67 5.51 -13.01
N PRO A 290 -11.59 6.87 -13.04
CA PRO A 290 -12.09 7.70 -11.95
C PRO A 290 -13.60 7.53 -11.75
N ARG A 291 -14.02 7.49 -10.48
CA ARG A 291 -15.43 7.44 -10.07
C ARG A 291 -15.92 8.84 -9.71
N ARG A 292 -17.24 9.02 -9.80
CA ARG A 292 -17.91 10.29 -9.47
C ARG A 292 -17.61 10.78 -8.05
N LYS A 293 -17.46 9.86 -7.09
CA LYS A 293 -17.22 10.15 -5.67
C LYS A 293 -15.74 10.07 -5.27
N ASP A 294 -14.83 10.07 -6.24
CA ASP A 294 -13.41 10.15 -5.95
C ASP A 294 -13.01 11.59 -5.58
N VAL A 295 -12.28 11.69 -4.47
CA VAL A 295 -11.64 12.91 -4.00
C VAL A 295 -10.14 12.69 -4.05
N VAL A 296 -9.41 13.67 -4.56
CA VAL A 296 -7.96 13.58 -4.70
C VAL A 296 -7.34 14.80 -4.04
N GLN A 297 -6.47 14.55 -3.06
CA GLN A 297 -5.62 15.53 -2.42
C GLN A 297 -4.17 15.24 -2.81
N LEU A 298 -3.69 15.93 -3.86
CA LEU A 298 -2.31 15.79 -4.29
C LEU A 298 -1.35 16.58 -3.38
N GLY A 299 -0.10 16.11 -3.33
CA GLY A 299 1.00 16.74 -2.61
C GLY A 299 1.61 15.85 -1.53
N ASP A 300 2.35 16.48 -0.62
CA ASP A 300 2.93 15.79 0.53
C ASP A 300 1.85 15.14 1.41
N VAL A 301 2.14 13.91 1.87
CA VAL A 301 1.15 13.11 2.62
C VAL A 301 0.88 13.67 4.01
N VAL A 302 1.90 14.23 4.68
CA VAL A 302 1.74 14.84 6.02
C VAL A 302 0.85 16.06 5.89
N GLN A 303 1.15 16.96 4.96
CA GLN A 303 0.32 18.14 4.75
C GLN A 303 -1.11 17.79 4.33
N GLY A 304 -1.30 16.74 3.52
CA GLY A 304 -2.61 16.26 3.13
C GLY A 304 -3.42 15.73 4.32
N VAL A 305 -2.77 14.97 5.20
CA VAL A 305 -3.37 14.47 6.44
C VAL A 305 -3.67 15.62 7.41
N GLU A 306 -2.74 16.55 7.60
CA GLU A 306 -2.94 17.73 8.46
C GLU A 306 -4.14 18.57 8.01
N ARG A 307 -4.29 18.79 6.70
CA ARG A 307 -5.48 19.47 6.14
C ARG A 307 -6.78 18.72 6.46
N LEU A 308 -6.78 17.39 6.35
CA LEU A 308 -7.96 16.59 6.70
C LEU A 308 -8.26 16.66 8.21
N VAL A 309 -7.23 16.57 9.04
CA VAL A 309 -7.31 16.66 10.51
C VAL A 309 -7.84 18.02 10.96
N ASP A 310 -7.40 19.10 10.32
CA ASP A 310 -7.88 20.46 10.56
C ASP A 310 -9.38 20.60 10.24
N LEU A 311 -9.80 20.11 9.06
CA LEU A 311 -11.21 20.09 8.66
C LEU A 311 -12.09 19.24 9.60
N LEU A 312 -11.53 18.20 10.21
CA LEU A 312 -12.19 17.36 11.21
C LEU A 312 -12.26 18.02 12.59
N GLY A 313 -11.48 19.08 12.84
CA GLY A 313 -11.31 19.69 14.16
C GLY A 313 -10.53 18.81 15.13
N TRP A 314 -9.63 17.95 14.62
CA TRP A 314 -8.86 16.98 15.42
C TRP A 314 -7.40 17.41 15.64
N THR A 315 -7.01 18.62 15.25
CA THR A 315 -5.62 19.10 15.29
C THR A 315 -5.00 18.97 16.67
N GLN A 316 -5.68 19.46 17.72
CA GLN A 316 -5.15 19.40 19.09
C GLN A 316 -5.05 17.95 19.59
N GLU A 317 -6.08 17.13 19.36
CA GLU A 317 -6.07 15.72 19.77
C GLU A 317 -4.93 14.93 19.13
N LEU A 318 -4.63 15.19 17.84
CA LEU A 318 -3.53 14.55 17.15
C LEU A 318 -2.18 15.00 17.69
N GLN A 319 -2.00 16.30 17.96
CA GLN A 319 -0.78 16.83 18.56
C GLN A 319 -0.52 16.23 19.95
N ASP A 320 -1.56 16.18 20.80
CA ASP A 320 -1.48 15.59 22.14
C ASP A 320 -1.14 14.09 22.08
N LEU A 321 -1.72 13.35 21.12
CA LEU A 321 -1.39 11.94 20.88
C LEU A 321 0.07 11.78 20.47
N ILE A 322 0.56 12.55 19.50
CA ILE A 322 1.94 12.48 19.02
C ILE A 322 2.92 12.80 20.16
N GLN A 323 2.67 13.87 20.92
CA GLN A 323 3.52 14.27 22.03
C GLN A 323 3.59 13.16 23.11
N ARG A 324 2.44 12.57 23.45
CA ARG A 324 2.37 11.49 24.44
C ARG A 324 3.12 10.24 23.98
N GLU A 325 2.94 9.81 22.74
CA GLU A 325 3.58 8.58 22.25
C GLU A 325 5.09 8.78 22.02
N ASN A 326 5.53 9.94 21.52
CA ASN A 326 6.96 10.25 21.42
C ASN A 326 7.63 10.30 22.80
N GLY A 327 6.97 10.88 23.81
CA GLY A 327 7.49 10.90 25.17
C GLY A 327 7.67 9.51 25.81
N LYS A 328 6.83 8.53 25.43
CA LYS A 328 7.00 7.13 25.87
C LYS A 328 8.22 6.47 25.22
N LEU A 329 8.47 6.78 23.95
CA LEU A 329 9.61 6.23 23.22
C LEU A 329 10.93 6.78 23.78
N ASP A 330 10.99 8.09 24.07
CA ASP A 330 12.17 8.72 24.68
C ASP A 330 12.48 8.16 26.08
N GLY A 331 11.45 7.77 26.85
CA GLY A 331 11.61 7.17 28.17
C GLY A 331 11.96 5.68 28.18
N GLN A 332 11.98 5.01 27.02
CA GLN A 332 12.43 3.61 26.88
C GLN A 332 13.90 3.49 26.45
N ASP A 333 14.47 4.58 25.92
CA ASP A 333 15.86 4.67 25.47
C ASP A 333 16.84 5.18 26.57
N GLY A 334 16.35 5.47 27.78
CA GLY A 334 17.12 5.96 28.94
C GLY A 334 17.14 5.00 30.12
#